data_AF-A0A6J0P0R4-F1
#
_entry.id   AF-A0A6J0P0R4-F1
#
_cell.length_a   1.000
_cell.length_b   1.000
_cell.length_c   1.000
_cell.angle_alpha   90.00
_cell.angle_beta   90.00
_cell.angle_gamma   90.00
#
_symmetry.space_group_name_H-M   'P 1'
#
loop_
_entity.id
_entity.type
_entity.pdbx_description
1 polymer ?
#
loop_
_entity_poly.entity_id
_entity_poly.type
_entity_poly.pdbx_seq_one_letter_code
_entity_poly.pdbx_strand_id
1 'polypeptide(L)'
;MLSLRMETPLHIFKYNPSEEFTSPNPKKQDINIPIVKQLPRAITWVLTDSNKPVAESDFVIGKKQIIYVNGQAEELSSGNEEDEEEIKKENLEFSKDADRFIWEVGQKNNLDDLVVKSALSKFFKLDVSSILERFNELKKLKVNEGDIGEASEIRMFTSFPETPDKHFCRRCLRFDCREHEEYQPEIYTKENQSNLFEREDVRKQCSNHCYLKLKGVIEADHMMDNDNSTNKKGKNMVSEMSQAYNEWTPVEMDLYLKGAKLFGRNSCLIARNVLTGLKTCLDVYNYMHKQDQCNMLLEYQETSETDNQVNKDTSQKKRRLGRKKAQLQKHICYPAAIKNTMNKIEKSYKHYTPCTCEPVCGDQCPCFRNGNCCEIYCGCPKTCNNRFGGCNCKKGQCINGKCPCFSNSRECNPDLCRSCSLSCGDGSLGETSKTSKCKNMQFLLKKHKKILLGISGVHGWGAFTRHSLKQNEYLGEYTGELVSIDEAEERQRADDKLGYSYLFNLNDKFVIDSRRQGNKFRFLNNSSHPNCYAKLMTVKGDQKIGLFAGKAIREGEELFFKYKPG
;
A
#
# COMPACT_ATOMS: atom_id res chain seq x y z
N MET A 1 -40.27 -8.52 -2.46
CA MET A 1 -40.91 -9.81 -2.08
C MET A 1 -40.13 -10.47 -0.95
N LEU A 2 -40.21 -9.93 0.27
CA LEU A 2 -39.60 -10.53 1.48
C LEU A 2 -40.53 -10.35 2.69
N SER A 3 -41.78 -10.75 2.50
CA SER A 3 -42.69 -11.16 3.58
C SER A 3 -43.36 -12.43 3.08
N LEU A 4 -43.36 -13.48 3.90
CA LEU A 4 -43.71 -14.87 3.59
C LEU A 4 -42.53 -15.74 3.16
N ARG A 5 -41.85 -16.30 4.18
CA ARG A 5 -41.61 -17.73 4.27
C ARG A 5 -41.61 -18.08 5.76
N MET A 6 -42.81 -18.47 6.19
CA MET A 6 -43.08 -19.06 7.49
C MET A 6 -42.47 -20.45 7.59
N GLU A 7 -42.18 -20.83 8.83
CA GLU A 7 -42.16 -22.19 9.35
C GLU A 7 -41.14 -23.16 8.73
N THR A 8 -40.03 -23.36 9.46
CA THR A 8 -39.31 -24.64 9.43
C THR A 8 -40.30 -25.78 9.68
N PRO A 9 -40.49 -26.74 8.77
CA PRO A 9 -41.17 -27.96 9.11
C PRO A 9 -40.22 -28.72 10.04
N LEU A 10 -40.57 -28.78 11.33
CA LEU A 10 -40.11 -29.88 12.16
C LEU A 10 -40.57 -31.16 11.45
N HIS A 11 -39.64 -31.92 10.88
CA HIS A 11 -39.90 -33.28 10.46
C HIS A 11 -40.25 -34.09 11.72
N ILE A 12 -41.53 -34.09 12.09
CA ILE A 12 -42.10 -35.05 13.01
C ILE A 12 -42.24 -36.34 12.20
N PHE A 13 -41.33 -37.28 12.38
CA PHE A 13 -41.54 -38.65 11.97
C PHE A 13 -42.79 -39.18 12.69
N LYS A 14 -43.94 -39.17 12.00
CA LYS A 14 -45.12 -39.91 12.44
C LYS A 14 -44.92 -41.38 12.05
N TYR A 15 -44.47 -42.18 13.01
CA TYR A 15 -44.45 -43.62 12.91
C TYR A 15 -45.90 -44.14 13.07
N ASN A 16 -46.45 -44.77 12.04
CA ASN A 16 -47.69 -45.54 12.09
C ASN A 16 -47.33 -47.00 12.42
N PRO A 17 -47.70 -47.56 13.58
CA PRO A 17 -47.51 -48.97 13.85
C PRO A 17 -48.82 -49.70 13.50
N SER A 18 -48.88 -50.30 12.32
CA SER A 18 -49.84 -51.36 12.02
C SER A 18 -49.15 -52.40 11.15
N GLU A 19 -48.34 -53.23 11.79
CA GLU A 19 -48.08 -54.62 11.40
C GLU A 19 -47.40 -55.32 12.58
N GLU A 20 -48.11 -56.29 13.15
CA GLU A 20 -47.67 -57.13 14.26
C GLU A 20 -46.61 -58.13 13.76
N PHE A 21 -45.39 -58.03 14.30
CA PHE A 21 -44.47 -59.15 14.35
C PHE A 21 -44.11 -59.42 15.81
N THR A 22 -44.69 -60.48 16.36
CA THR A 22 -44.40 -61.00 17.69
C THR A 22 -43.02 -61.65 17.71
N SER A 23 -42.07 -61.04 18.40
CA SER A 23 -40.91 -61.72 18.99
C SER A 23 -40.69 -61.17 20.43
N PRO A 24 -40.13 -61.98 21.36
CA PRO A 24 -40.06 -61.59 22.77
C PRO A 24 -39.01 -60.48 22.95
N ASN A 25 -39.51 -59.25 23.11
CA ASN A 25 -38.68 -58.05 23.29
C ASN A 25 -37.91 -58.11 24.62
N PRO A 26 -36.57 -57.95 24.63
CA PRO A 26 -35.88 -57.47 25.83
C PRO A 26 -36.37 -56.05 26.10
N LYS A 27 -36.63 -55.71 27.37
CA LYS A 27 -37.11 -54.39 27.82
C LYS A 27 -36.40 -53.27 27.06
N LYS A 28 -37.09 -52.60 26.11
CA LYS A 28 -36.60 -51.36 25.49
C LYS A 28 -36.48 -50.34 26.63
N GLN A 29 -35.25 -50.07 27.05
CA GLN A 29 -34.98 -48.89 27.87
C GLN A 29 -35.21 -47.68 26.98
N ASP A 30 -36.21 -46.86 27.32
CA ASP A 30 -36.42 -45.58 26.66
C ASP A 30 -35.24 -44.66 27.00
N ILE A 31 -34.30 -44.55 26.06
CA ILE A 31 -33.16 -43.64 26.17
C ILE A 31 -33.68 -42.24 25.81
N ASN A 32 -34.03 -41.45 26.83
CA ASN A 32 -34.34 -40.04 26.65
C ASN A 32 -33.04 -39.25 26.45
N ILE A 33 -32.79 -38.84 25.20
CA ILE A 33 -31.71 -37.90 24.89
C ILE A 33 -32.13 -36.51 25.37
N PRO A 34 -31.34 -35.81 26.20
CA PRO A 34 -31.68 -34.47 26.66
C PRO A 34 -31.76 -33.50 25.47
N ILE A 35 -32.80 -32.68 25.42
CA ILE A 35 -32.95 -31.64 24.40
C ILE A 35 -31.90 -30.56 24.68
N VAL A 36 -30.85 -30.52 23.86
CA VAL A 36 -29.83 -29.46 23.91
C VAL A 36 -30.24 -28.32 22.99
N LYS A 37 -30.24 -27.09 23.51
CA LYS A 37 -30.51 -25.90 22.70
C LYS A 37 -29.45 -25.78 21.60
N GLN A 38 -29.86 -25.87 20.34
CA GLN A 38 -28.98 -25.74 19.20
C GLN A 38 -28.55 -24.28 19.02
N LEU A 39 -27.24 -24.06 18.81
CA LEU A 39 -26.72 -22.74 18.47
C LEU A 39 -27.02 -22.40 17.01
N PRO A 40 -27.17 -21.11 16.67
CA PRO A 40 -27.33 -20.72 15.28
C PRO A 40 -26.11 -21.09 14.44
N ARG A 41 -26.33 -21.42 13.17
CA ARG A 41 -25.24 -21.76 12.23
C ARG A 41 -24.27 -20.58 12.10
N ALA A 42 -22.98 -20.89 12.04
CA ALA A 42 -21.92 -19.95 11.75
C ALA A 42 -20.87 -20.62 10.87
N ILE A 43 -20.27 -19.85 9.98
CA ILE A 43 -19.13 -20.28 9.15
C ILE A 43 -17.86 -19.78 9.84
N THR A 44 -16.80 -20.59 9.82
CA THR A 44 -15.48 -20.19 10.31
C THR A 44 -15.01 -18.93 9.59
N TRP A 45 -14.40 -18.01 10.33
CA TRP A 45 -13.90 -16.75 9.79
C TRP A 45 -12.66 -16.28 10.56
N VAL A 46 -11.86 -15.43 9.92
CA VAL A 46 -10.64 -14.86 10.48
C VAL A 46 -10.91 -13.43 10.94
N LEU A 47 -10.53 -13.11 12.18
CA LEU A 47 -10.59 -11.76 12.69
C LEU A 47 -9.54 -10.87 12.02
N THR A 48 -9.98 -9.76 11.39
CA THR A 48 -9.11 -8.72 10.84
C THR A 48 -9.48 -7.34 11.37
N ASP A 49 -8.47 -6.53 11.67
CA ASP A 49 -8.62 -5.17 12.17
C ASP A 49 -8.55 -4.09 11.06
N SER A 50 -8.38 -4.54 9.82
CA SER A 50 -8.22 -3.71 8.63
C SER A 50 -8.67 -4.47 7.39
N ASN A 51 -9.12 -3.73 6.38
CA ASN A 51 -9.41 -4.29 5.06
C ASN A 51 -8.14 -4.81 4.40
N LYS A 52 -8.21 -6.01 3.81
CA LYS A 52 -7.08 -6.65 3.10
C LYS A 52 -7.55 -7.13 1.74
N PRO A 53 -6.77 -6.98 0.67
CA PRO A 53 -7.09 -7.64 -0.59
C PRO A 53 -7.25 -9.14 -0.39
N VAL A 54 -8.23 -9.71 -1.09
CA VAL A 54 -8.38 -11.15 -1.20
C VAL A 54 -7.12 -11.75 -1.85
N ALA A 55 -6.70 -12.93 -1.38
CA ALA A 55 -5.63 -13.68 -2.02
C ALA A 55 -6.15 -14.39 -3.27
N GLU A 56 -5.34 -14.50 -4.33
CA GLU A 56 -5.71 -15.21 -5.57
C GLU A 56 -6.14 -16.68 -5.31
N SER A 57 -5.51 -17.33 -4.33
CA SER A 57 -5.90 -18.67 -3.87
C SER A 57 -7.35 -18.74 -3.41
N ASP A 58 -7.90 -17.63 -2.93
CA ASP A 58 -9.24 -17.49 -2.37
C ASP A 58 -10.25 -16.94 -3.39
N PHE A 59 -9.83 -16.58 -4.61
CA PHE A 59 -10.75 -16.18 -5.68
C PHE A 59 -11.72 -17.29 -6.00
N VAL A 60 -12.92 -16.90 -6.34
CA VAL A 60 -14.01 -17.79 -6.68
C VAL A 60 -14.26 -17.78 -8.19
N ILE A 61 -13.96 -16.66 -8.86
CA ILE A 61 -13.93 -16.58 -10.32
C ILE A 61 -12.99 -17.66 -10.88
N GLY A 62 -13.45 -18.30 -11.96
CA GLY A 62 -12.71 -19.36 -12.65
C GLY A 62 -12.61 -20.68 -11.87
N LYS A 63 -13.32 -20.81 -10.73
CA LYS A 63 -13.36 -22.04 -9.93
C LYS A 63 -14.78 -22.57 -9.85
N LYS A 64 -14.94 -23.87 -10.12
CA LYS A 64 -16.19 -24.59 -9.89
C LYS A 64 -16.55 -24.57 -8.41
N GLN A 65 -17.77 -24.15 -8.09
CA GLN A 65 -18.29 -24.11 -6.74
C GLN A 65 -19.39 -25.15 -6.56
N ILE A 66 -19.32 -25.91 -5.47
CA ILE A 66 -20.43 -26.77 -5.04
C ILE A 66 -20.99 -26.17 -3.76
N ILE A 67 -22.27 -25.80 -3.78
CA ILE A 67 -22.99 -25.33 -2.61
C ILE A 67 -24.06 -26.34 -2.21
N TYR A 68 -24.37 -26.41 -0.91
CA TYR A 68 -25.40 -27.29 -0.41
C TYR A 68 -26.63 -26.48 0.01
N VAL A 69 -27.69 -26.58 -0.78
CA VAL A 69 -28.98 -25.92 -0.51
C VAL A 69 -29.98 -27.00 -0.11
N ASN A 70 -30.57 -26.88 1.08
CA ASN A 70 -31.54 -27.86 1.61
C ASN A 70 -31.08 -29.32 1.58
N GLY A 71 -29.77 -29.57 1.71
CA GLY A 71 -29.18 -30.92 1.70
C GLY A 71 -28.87 -31.48 0.30
N GLN A 72 -29.11 -30.72 -0.76
CA GLN A 72 -28.74 -31.07 -2.13
C GLN A 72 -27.52 -30.28 -2.58
N ALA A 73 -26.59 -30.95 -3.25
CA ALA A 73 -25.43 -30.32 -3.87
C ALA A 73 -25.86 -29.66 -5.19
N GLU A 74 -25.64 -28.36 -5.30
CA GLU A 74 -25.80 -27.59 -6.53
C GLU A 74 -24.43 -27.08 -6.98
N GLU A 75 -24.09 -27.34 -8.24
CA GLU A 75 -22.93 -26.73 -8.88
C GLU A 75 -23.30 -25.31 -9.35
N LEU A 76 -22.44 -24.35 -9.03
CA LEU A 76 -22.45 -23.02 -9.59
C LEU A 76 -21.30 -22.94 -10.61
N SER A 77 -21.65 -22.83 -11.89
CA SER A 77 -20.70 -22.50 -12.94
C SER A 77 -20.41 -20.99 -12.89
N SER A 78 -19.13 -20.61 -12.92
CA SER A 78 -18.75 -19.26 -13.33
C SER A 78 -19.24 -19.03 -14.77
N GLY A 79 -19.69 -17.83 -15.13
CA GLY A 79 -20.27 -17.52 -16.44
C GLY A 79 -19.42 -18.00 -17.64
N ASN A 80 -20.14 -18.39 -18.72
CA ASN A 80 -19.76 -18.83 -20.07
C ASN A 80 -18.54 -19.77 -20.23
N GLU A 81 -18.76 -20.92 -20.90
CA GLU A 81 -17.70 -21.84 -21.33
C GLU A 81 -16.61 -21.14 -22.19
N GLU A 82 -16.97 -20.04 -22.86
CA GLU A 82 -16.04 -19.18 -23.62
C GLU A 82 -15.03 -18.46 -22.72
N ASP A 83 -15.46 -17.95 -21.55
CA ASP A 83 -14.58 -17.29 -20.58
C ASP A 83 -13.66 -18.32 -19.88
N GLU A 84 -14.12 -19.56 -19.67
CA GLU A 84 -13.30 -20.65 -19.14
C GLU A 84 -12.19 -21.10 -20.11
N GLU A 85 -12.41 -21.03 -21.43
CA GLU A 85 -11.39 -21.30 -22.44
C GLU A 85 -10.39 -20.15 -22.59
N GLU A 86 -10.84 -18.90 -22.46
CA GLU A 86 -9.99 -17.71 -22.54
C GLU A 86 -9.10 -17.56 -21.29
N ILE A 87 -9.63 -17.80 -20.08
CA ILE A 87 -8.86 -17.79 -18.82
C ILE A 87 -7.83 -18.94 -18.77
N LYS A 88 -8.13 -20.11 -19.35
CA LYS A 88 -7.16 -21.21 -19.46
C LYS A 88 -6.03 -20.90 -20.44
N LYS A 89 -6.26 -20.06 -21.45
CA LYS A 89 -5.21 -19.58 -22.36
C LYS A 89 -4.36 -18.48 -21.74
N GLU A 90 -4.93 -17.59 -20.93
CA GLU A 90 -4.18 -16.47 -20.33
C GLU A 90 -3.36 -16.83 -19.09
N ASN A 91 -3.72 -17.90 -18.35
CA ASN A 91 -3.01 -18.30 -17.11
C ASN A 91 -2.07 -19.51 -17.24
N LEU A 92 -1.43 -19.68 -18.39
CA LEU A 92 -0.34 -20.65 -18.52
C LEU A 92 1.01 -20.02 -18.10
N GLU A 93 1.08 -19.61 -16.83
CA GLU A 93 2.33 -19.20 -16.21
C GLU A 93 3.24 -20.44 -16.06
N PHE A 94 4.23 -20.57 -16.94
CA PHE A 94 5.27 -21.57 -16.77
C PHE A 94 6.05 -21.26 -15.49
N SER A 95 6.10 -22.21 -14.56
CA SER A 95 6.96 -22.05 -13.38
C SER A 95 8.42 -22.00 -13.80
N LYS A 96 9.28 -21.35 -12.99
CA LYS A 96 10.73 -21.32 -13.22
C LYS A 96 11.34 -22.72 -13.36
N ASP A 97 10.75 -23.72 -12.71
CA ASP A 97 11.19 -25.11 -12.80
C ASP A 97 10.73 -25.77 -14.11
N ALA A 98 9.52 -25.44 -14.59
CA ALA A 98 9.04 -25.87 -15.89
C ALA A 98 9.89 -25.27 -17.02
N ASP A 99 10.22 -23.98 -16.95
CA ASP A 99 11.09 -23.31 -17.91
C ASP A 99 12.50 -23.93 -17.93
N ARG A 100 13.08 -24.18 -16.75
CA ARG A 100 14.39 -24.85 -16.64
C ARG A 100 14.35 -26.23 -17.27
N PHE A 101 13.30 -27.01 -17.01
CA PHE A 101 13.16 -28.36 -17.53
C PHE A 101 12.95 -28.37 -19.05
N ILE A 102 12.08 -27.51 -19.59
CA ILE A 102 11.86 -27.35 -21.04
C ILE A 102 13.16 -26.93 -21.74
N TRP A 103 13.91 -25.99 -21.14
CA TRP A 103 15.19 -25.54 -21.68
C TRP A 103 16.25 -26.64 -21.70
N GLU A 104 16.46 -27.35 -20.59
CA GLU A 104 17.47 -28.41 -20.49
C GLU A 104 17.18 -29.58 -21.43
N VAL A 105 15.92 -30.02 -21.49
CA VAL A 105 15.50 -31.12 -22.37
C VAL A 105 15.60 -30.70 -23.83
N GLY A 106 15.18 -29.47 -24.16
CA GLY A 106 15.22 -28.94 -25.51
C GLY A 106 16.63 -28.73 -26.06
N GLN A 107 17.59 -28.35 -25.21
CA GLN A 107 19.00 -28.22 -25.58
C GLN A 107 19.70 -29.58 -25.77
N LYS A 108 19.43 -30.54 -24.89
CA LYS A 108 20.11 -31.85 -24.94
C LYS A 108 19.63 -32.75 -26.07
N ASN A 109 18.33 -32.74 -26.38
CA ASN A 109 17.73 -33.73 -27.28
C ASN A 109 17.30 -33.16 -28.63
N ASN A 110 17.41 -31.84 -28.81
CA ASN A 110 16.87 -31.08 -29.93
C ASN A 110 15.35 -31.29 -30.07
N LEU A 111 14.57 -30.23 -29.88
CA LEU A 111 13.09 -30.26 -29.87
C LEU A 111 12.47 -30.52 -31.26
N ASP A 112 13.14 -31.27 -32.13
CA ASP A 112 12.59 -31.79 -33.39
C ASP A 112 12.04 -33.21 -33.23
N ASP A 113 12.54 -33.97 -32.25
CA ASP A 113 12.11 -35.35 -31.97
C ASP A 113 10.66 -35.42 -31.46
N LEU A 114 9.82 -36.17 -32.19
CA LEU A 114 8.39 -36.33 -31.92
C LEU A 114 8.10 -37.05 -30.60
N VAL A 115 9.00 -37.95 -30.16
CA VAL A 115 8.88 -38.69 -28.91
C VAL A 115 9.13 -37.74 -27.73
N VAL A 116 10.13 -36.87 -27.82
CA VAL A 116 10.45 -35.87 -26.81
C VAL A 116 9.32 -34.86 -26.67
N LYS A 117 8.77 -34.37 -27.79
CA LYS A 117 7.58 -33.49 -27.82
C LYS A 117 6.38 -34.14 -27.14
N SER A 118 6.08 -35.39 -27.48
CA SER A 118 4.93 -36.13 -26.93
C SER A 118 5.11 -36.41 -25.44
N ALA A 119 6.33 -36.71 -24.99
CA ALA A 119 6.63 -36.92 -23.58
C ALA A 119 6.48 -35.64 -22.74
N LEU A 120 7.01 -34.52 -23.22
CA LEU A 120 6.87 -33.21 -22.57
C LEU A 120 5.40 -32.76 -22.53
N SER A 121 4.68 -32.92 -23.65
CA SER A 121 3.24 -32.65 -23.74
C SER A 121 2.45 -33.45 -22.71
N LYS A 122 2.74 -34.74 -22.54
CA LYS A 122 2.10 -35.58 -21.50
C LYS A 122 2.51 -35.19 -20.08
N PHE A 123 3.77 -34.83 -19.87
CA PHE A 123 4.28 -34.47 -18.55
C PHE A 123 3.69 -33.16 -18.03
N PHE A 124 3.63 -32.14 -18.88
CA PHE A 124 3.07 -30.83 -18.54
C PHE A 124 1.56 -30.74 -18.80
N LYS A 125 0.95 -31.74 -19.45
CA LYS A 125 -0.45 -31.74 -19.92
C LYS A 125 -0.77 -30.55 -20.82
N LEU A 126 0.17 -30.18 -21.67
CA LEU A 126 0.06 -29.07 -22.63
C LEU A 126 0.11 -29.60 -24.05
N ASP A 127 -0.42 -28.82 -24.99
CA ASP A 127 -0.22 -29.12 -26.40
C ASP A 127 1.25 -28.91 -26.80
N VAL A 128 1.67 -29.61 -27.86
CA VAL A 128 3.05 -29.57 -28.35
C VAL A 128 3.43 -28.18 -28.86
N SER A 129 2.48 -27.42 -29.39
CA SER A 129 2.72 -26.09 -29.96
C SER A 129 3.10 -25.08 -28.87
N SER A 130 2.38 -25.09 -27.74
CA SER A 130 2.66 -24.26 -26.57
C SER A 130 4.06 -24.52 -25.98
N ILE A 131 4.51 -25.77 -25.96
CA ILE A 131 5.85 -26.13 -25.47
C ILE A 131 6.95 -25.63 -26.43
N LEU A 132 6.72 -25.71 -27.74
CA LEU A 132 7.65 -25.23 -28.76
C LEU A 132 7.75 -23.70 -28.76
N GLU A 133 6.62 -23.02 -28.62
CA GLU A 133 6.56 -21.57 -28.51
C GLU A 133 7.35 -21.09 -27.29
N ARG A 134 7.11 -21.71 -26.12
CA ARG A 134 7.84 -21.39 -24.89
C ARG A 134 9.35 -21.64 -25.00
N PHE A 135 9.76 -22.76 -25.61
CA PHE A 135 11.18 -23.03 -25.82
C PHE A 135 11.85 -21.97 -26.73
N ASN A 136 11.15 -21.52 -27.76
CA ASN A 136 11.63 -20.46 -28.65
C ASN A 136 11.74 -19.10 -27.94
N GLU A 137 10.81 -18.77 -27.03
CA GLU A 137 10.92 -17.59 -26.16
C GLU A 137 12.14 -17.67 -25.24
N LEU A 138 12.34 -18.80 -24.54
CA LEU A 138 13.51 -19.04 -23.68
C LEU A 138 14.81 -18.93 -24.47
N LYS A 139 14.83 -19.40 -25.72
CA LYS A 139 15.97 -19.25 -26.63
C LYS A 139 16.26 -17.79 -26.94
N LYS A 140 15.25 -16.96 -27.20
CA LYS A 140 15.42 -15.51 -27.43
C LYS A 140 15.95 -14.79 -26.19
N LEU A 141 15.41 -15.12 -25.00
CA LEU A 141 15.87 -14.53 -23.73
C LEU A 141 17.34 -14.87 -23.45
N LYS A 142 17.75 -16.12 -23.69
CA LYS A 142 19.12 -16.61 -23.50
C LYS A 142 20.11 -16.08 -24.54
N VAL A 143 19.68 -15.85 -25.78
CA VAL A 143 20.51 -15.23 -26.83
C VAL A 143 20.82 -13.77 -26.49
N ASN A 144 19.89 -13.05 -25.84
CA ASN A 144 20.14 -11.69 -25.34
C ASN A 144 21.08 -11.63 -24.12
N GLU A 145 21.31 -12.75 -23.42
CA GLU A 145 22.30 -12.86 -22.32
C GLU A 145 23.71 -13.25 -22.83
N GLY A 146 23.81 -13.76 -24.06
CA GLY A 146 25.00 -14.39 -24.60
C GLY A 146 25.92 -13.47 -25.40
N ASP A 147 26.49 -12.43 -24.77
CA ASP A 147 27.77 -11.85 -25.22
C ASP A 147 28.56 -11.19 -24.07
N ILE A 148 28.56 -11.82 -22.89
CA ILE A 148 29.42 -11.42 -21.76
C ILE A 148 29.96 -12.68 -21.09
N GLY A 149 31.07 -13.19 -21.63
CA GLY A 149 31.90 -14.17 -20.95
C GLY A 149 32.54 -13.59 -19.68
N GLU A 150 32.63 -14.40 -18.63
CA GLU A 150 33.47 -14.22 -17.43
C GLU A 150 33.27 -12.95 -16.56
N ALA A 151 32.14 -12.26 -16.66
CA ALA A 151 31.78 -11.18 -15.72
C ALA A 151 30.58 -11.51 -14.80
N SER A 152 30.11 -12.76 -14.77
CA SER A 152 28.87 -13.15 -14.09
C SER A 152 29.00 -13.31 -12.57
N GLU A 153 30.19 -13.62 -12.04
CA GLU A 153 30.37 -13.72 -10.58
C GLU A 153 30.53 -12.35 -9.90
N ILE A 154 30.98 -11.31 -10.61
CA ILE A 154 31.17 -9.97 -10.04
C ILE A 154 29.88 -9.12 -10.14
N ARG A 155 28.96 -9.44 -11.05
CA ARG A 155 27.69 -8.70 -11.20
C ARG A 155 26.63 -9.01 -10.14
N MET A 156 26.79 -10.06 -9.35
CA MET A 156 25.81 -10.41 -8.31
C MET A 156 25.77 -9.40 -7.15
N PHE A 157 26.80 -8.55 -7.01
CA PHE A 157 26.86 -7.47 -6.01
C PHE A 157 26.69 -6.05 -6.58
N THR A 158 26.71 -5.86 -7.90
CA THR A 158 26.68 -4.51 -8.52
C THR A 158 25.31 -4.07 -9.02
N SER A 159 24.30 -4.93 -8.91
CA SER A 159 22.91 -4.51 -8.89
C SER A 159 22.37 -4.73 -7.48
N PHE A 160 22.41 -3.71 -6.62
CA PHE A 160 21.38 -3.63 -5.58
C PHE A 160 20.05 -3.79 -6.34
N PRO A 161 19.30 -4.88 -6.11
CA PRO A 161 18.17 -5.24 -6.95
C PRO A 161 17.24 -4.05 -7.02
N GLU A 162 16.97 -3.58 -8.25
CA GLU A 162 16.07 -2.49 -8.64
C GLU A 162 15.31 -1.82 -7.47
N THR A 163 16.05 -1.09 -6.63
CA THR A 163 15.62 -0.35 -5.43
C THR A 163 14.61 -1.02 -4.46
N PRO A 164 14.88 -1.01 -3.14
CA PRO A 164 13.85 -1.20 -2.10
C PRO A 164 12.60 -0.32 -2.29
N ASP A 165 12.72 0.76 -3.07
CA ASP A 165 11.67 1.71 -3.41
C ASP A 165 10.51 1.07 -4.20
N LYS A 166 10.72 0.00 -4.99
CA LYS A 166 9.64 -0.70 -5.71
C LYS A 166 8.70 -1.48 -4.77
N HIS A 167 9.27 -2.10 -3.74
CA HIS A 167 8.53 -2.92 -2.78
C HIS A 167 7.98 -2.12 -1.59
N PHE A 168 8.55 -0.95 -1.30
CA PHE A 168 8.14 -0.15 -0.15
C PHE A 168 6.91 0.69 -0.45
N CYS A 169 5.76 0.45 0.19
CA CYS A 169 4.59 1.30 0.06
C CYS A 169 4.67 2.59 0.91
N ARG A 170 4.69 3.76 0.27
CA ARG A 170 4.71 5.07 0.94
C ARG A 170 3.41 5.39 1.70
N ARG A 171 2.29 4.76 1.36
CA ARG A 171 0.98 5.02 1.98
C ARG A 171 0.87 4.40 3.37
N CYS A 172 1.32 3.15 3.50
CA CYS A 172 1.24 2.37 4.73
C CYS A 172 2.60 2.16 5.43
N LEU A 173 3.72 2.55 4.79
CA LEU A 173 5.10 2.43 5.27
C LEU A 173 5.53 0.97 5.52
N ARG A 174 5.14 0.06 4.61
CA ARG A 174 5.47 -1.38 4.67
C ARG A 174 6.04 -1.85 3.34
N PHE A 175 6.96 -2.79 3.39
CA PHE A 175 7.40 -3.54 2.22
C PHE A 175 6.34 -4.56 1.80
N ASP A 176 6.24 -4.85 0.50
CA ASP A 176 5.33 -5.81 -0.11
C ASP A 176 3.86 -5.58 0.30
N CYS A 177 3.47 -4.31 0.26
CA CYS A 177 2.11 -3.91 0.58
C CYS A 177 1.13 -4.46 -0.44
N ARG A 178 0.32 -5.43 -0.03
CA ARG A 178 -0.76 -5.96 -0.88
C ARG A 178 -1.96 -5.00 -0.97
N GLU A 179 -2.14 -4.11 0.01
CA GLU A 179 -3.32 -3.21 0.11
C GLU A 179 -3.35 -2.08 -0.95
N HIS A 180 -2.23 -1.75 -1.56
CA HIS A 180 -2.11 -0.63 -2.49
C HIS A 180 -1.38 -1.11 -3.74
N GLU A 181 -1.95 -0.86 -4.92
CA GLU A 181 -1.33 -1.15 -6.23
C GLU A 181 0.13 -0.65 -6.26
N GLU A 182 1.01 -1.31 -7.04
CA GLU A 182 2.46 -1.07 -7.20
C GLU A 182 2.89 0.37 -7.57
N TYR A 183 1.95 1.30 -7.65
CA TYR A 183 2.18 2.67 -8.07
C TYR A 183 2.85 3.52 -6.97
N GLN A 184 4.17 3.60 -7.04
CA GLN A 184 5.00 4.61 -6.40
C GLN A 184 5.29 5.73 -7.40
N PRO A 185 4.71 6.94 -7.28
CA PRO A 185 5.22 8.08 -8.01
C PRO A 185 6.70 8.26 -7.68
N GLU A 186 7.57 8.31 -8.68
CA GLU A 186 8.94 8.81 -8.52
C GLU A 186 8.85 10.30 -8.17
N ILE A 187 8.64 10.62 -6.89
CA ILE A 187 8.65 12.01 -6.43
C ILE A 187 10.12 12.46 -6.43
N TYR A 188 10.64 12.82 -7.60
CA TYR A 188 11.87 13.59 -7.73
C TYR A 188 11.65 14.92 -7.04
N THR A 189 12.05 15.02 -5.77
CA THR A 189 12.06 16.28 -5.05
C THR A 189 13.20 17.18 -5.57
N LYS A 190 13.09 17.66 -6.82
CA LYS A 190 13.94 18.76 -7.32
C LYS A 190 13.85 19.98 -6.37
N GLU A 191 12.71 20.17 -5.70
CA GLU A 191 12.50 21.27 -4.76
C GLU A 191 13.26 21.16 -3.42
N ASN A 192 13.65 19.96 -2.96
CA ASN A 192 14.33 19.81 -1.66
C ASN A 192 15.86 19.92 -1.73
N GLN A 193 16.45 19.90 -2.93
CA GLN A 193 17.90 20.15 -3.06
C GLN A 193 18.26 21.55 -2.52
N SER A 194 17.35 22.53 -2.65
CA SER A 194 17.55 23.90 -2.17
C SER A 194 17.70 24.06 -0.65
N ASN A 195 17.17 23.12 0.16
CA ASN A 195 17.23 23.17 1.62
C ASN A 195 18.37 22.33 2.23
N LEU A 196 19.10 21.56 1.42
CA LEU A 196 20.26 20.78 1.87
C LEU A 196 21.58 21.55 1.77
N PHE A 197 21.56 22.75 1.17
CA PHE A 197 22.71 23.65 1.14
C PHE A 197 22.83 24.42 2.46
N GLU A 198 23.29 23.76 3.53
CA GLU A 198 24.02 24.50 4.55
C GLU A 198 25.25 25.13 3.87
N ARG A 199 25.34 26.46 3.92
CA ARG A 199 26.51 27.21 3.44
C ARG A 199 27.77 26.58 4.03
N GLU A 200 28.75 26.29 3.18
CA GLU A 200 30.01 25.63 3.58
C GLU A 200 30.69 26.35 4.76
N ASP A 201 30.54 27.68 4.82
CA ASP A 201 31.13 28.59 5.80
C ASP A 201 30.67 28.40 7.25
N VAL A 202 29.65 27.55 7.52
CA VAL A 202 29.09 27.33 8.88
C VAL A 202 29.35 25.91 9.39
N ARG A 203 30.00 25.05 8.61
CA ARG A 203 30.15 23.62 8.94
C ARG A 203 31.23 23.41 10.01
N LYS A 204 30.88 22.72 11.10
CA LYS A 204 31.83 22.28 12.14
C LYS A 204 32.57 21.03 11.70
N GLN A 205 33.84 20.89 12.12
CA GLN A 205 34.65 19.70 11.85
C GLN A 205 33.96 18.44 12.39
N CYS A 206 33.83 17.39 11.57
CA CYS A 206 33.12 16.17 11.95
C CYS A 206 34.00 15.13 12.64
N SER A 207 35.31 15.14 12.40
CA SER A 207 36.28 14.19 12.97
C SER A 207 37.72 14.66 12.72
N ASN A 208 38.69 13.85 13.17
CA ASN A 208 40.10 14.09 12.90
C ASN A 208 40.51 13.94 11.43
N HIS A 209 39.71 13.24 10.63
CA HIS A 209 39.88 13.07 9.19
C HIS A 209 38.80 13.84 8.40
N CYS A 210 38.51 15.07 8.85
CA CYS A 210 37.54 15.95 8.19
C CYS A 210 38.23 16.80 7.11
N TYR A 211 37.63 16.92 5.92
CA TYR A 211 38.17 17.74 4.83
C TYR A 211 38.40 19.22 5.22
N LEU A 212 37.60 19.75 6.14
CA LEU A 212 37.74 21.11 6.65
C LEU A 212 39.06 21.34 7.40
N LYS A 213 39.74 20.28 7.88
CA LYS A 213 41.09 20.42 8.44
C LYS A 213 42.13 20.70 7.36
N LEU A 214 41.97 20.19 6.14
CA LEU A 214 42.85 20.52 5.01
C LEU A 214 42.59 21.92 4.48
N LYS A 215 41.33 22.35 4.41
CA LYS A 215 40.97 23.69 3.92
C LYS A 215 41.55 24.81 4.81
N GLY A 216 41.50 24.63 6.14
CA GLY A 216 42.11 25.58 7.09
C GLY A 216 43.64 25.61 7.08
N VAL A 217 44.31 24.57 6.58
CA VAL A 217 45.77 24.55 6.40
C VAL A 217 46.18 25.25 5.11
N ILE A 218 45.45 25.02 4.01
CA ILE A 218 45.70 25.70 2.71
C ILE A 218 45.42 27.20 2.80
N GLU A 219 44.36 27.62 3.50
CA GLU A 219 44.06 29.04 3.71
C GLU A 219 45.06 29.72 4.67
N ALA A 220 45.68 28.98 5.58
CA ALA A 220 46.74 29.50 6.47
C ALA A 220 48.10 29.64 5.75
N ASP A 221 48.43 28.71 4.84
CA ASP A 221 49.65 28.80 4.02
C ASP A 221 49.57 29.97 3.02
N HIS A 222 48.40 30.25 2.44
CA HIS A 222 48.20 31.41 1.55
C HIS A 222 48.25 32.78 2.26
N MET A 223 48.19 32.83 3.59
CA MET A 223 48.39 34.07 4.36
C MET A 223 49.86 34.30 4.79
N MET A 224 50.75 33.34 4.54
CA MET A 224 52.16 33.39 4.96
C MET A 224 53.17 33.47 3.80
N ASP A 225 52.73 33.38 2.54
CA ASP A 225 53.62 33.54 1.39
C ASP A 225 53.79 35.03 1.02
N ASN A 226 54.59 35.74 1.81
CA ASN A 226 55.29 36.94 1.34
C ASN A 226 56.69 37.08 1.94
N ASP A 227 57.44 35.98 2.06
CA ASP A 227 58.89 36.06 2.16
C ASP A 227 59.57 34.89 1.44
N ASN A 228 60.41 35.27 0.48
CA ASN A 228 61.21 34.39 -0.36
C ASN A 228 62.29 33.72 0.50
N SER A 229 62.09 32.46 0.90
CA SER A 229 63.19 31.59 1.30
C SER A 229 62.88 30.14 1.01
N THR A 230 63.69 29.58 0.12
CA THR A 230 63.79 28.17 -0.21
C THR A 230 63.89 27.30 1.04
N ASN A 231 62.82 26.56 1.37
CA ASN A 231 62.93 25.46 2.32
C ASN A 231 62.11 24.24 1.84
N LYS A 232 62.79 23.38 1.07
CA LYS A 232 62.36 22.01 0.74
C LYS A 232 62.38 21.12 1.99
N LYS A 233 61.50 21.35 2.97
CA LYS A 233 61.30 20.43 4.11
C LYS A 233 59.84 20.27 4.57
N GLY A 234 58.88 20.97 3.98
CA GLY A 234 57.45 20.83 4.32
C GLY A 234 56.67 19.74 3.55
N LYS A 235 57.21 19.22 2.43
CA LYS A 235 56.47 18.26 1.58
C LYS A 235 56.37 16.83 2.13
N ASN A 236 57.08 16.50 3.21
CA ASN A 236 57.20 15.11 3.68
C ASN A 236 56.30 14.73 4.86
N MET A 237 55.56 15.64 5.51
CA MET A 237 54.63 15.25 6.59
C MET A 237 53.19 14.97 6.15
N VAL A 238 52.83 15.28 4.89
CA VAL A 238 51.50 14.97 4.32
C VAL A 238 51.49 13.63 3.56
N SER A 239 52.66 13.07 3.29
CA SER A 239 52.82 11.85 2.49
C SER A 239 52.73 10.55 3.29
N GLU A 240 52.97 10.57 4.61
CA GLU A 240 53.08 9.32 5.39
C GLU A 240 51.75 8.83 6.01
N MET A 241 50.66 9.58 5.88
CA MET A 241 49.35 9.16 6.40
C MET A 241 48.30 8.91 5.30
N SER A 242 48.71 8.96 4.03
CA SER A 242 47.83 8.91 2.85
C SER A 242 48.08 7.72 1.91
N GLN A 243 48.96 6.79 2.27
CA GLN A 243 49.31 5.61 1.46
C GLN A 243 48.89 4.28 2.10
N ALA A 244 47.70 4.24 2.71
CA ALA A 244 47.01 2.98 2.97
C ALA A 244 45.90 2.84 1.92
N TYR A 245 46.15 1.98 0.91
CA TYR A 245 45.23 1.45 -0.11
C TYR A 245 43.84 2.11 -0.17
N ASN A 246 43.75 3.20 -0.93
CA ASN A 246 42.52 3.98 -1.13
C ASN A 246 41.80 3.53 -2.41
N GLU A 247 41.75 2.22 -2.66
CA GLU A 247 40.93 1.67 -3.74
C GLU A 247 39.46 1.72 -3.34
N TRP A 248 38.62 2.17 -4.27
CA TRP A 248 37.17 2.21 -4.10
C TRP A 248 36.59 0.95 -4.69
N THR A 249 35.95 0.13 -3.86
CA THR A 249 35.22 -1.04 -4.35
C THR A 249 33.96 -0.61 -5.10
N PRO A 250 33.44 -1.42 -6.03
CA PRO A 250 32.18 -1.12 -6.73
C PRO A 250 31.01 -0.80 -5.78
N VAL A 251 30.95 -1.48 -4.63
CA VAL A 251 29.93 -1.25 -3.60
C VAL A 251 30.10 0.12 -2.95
N GLU A 252 31.32 0.51 -2.59
CA GLU A 252 31.58 1.85 -2.02
C GLU A 252 31.29 2.97 -3.02
N MET A 253 31.54 2.74 -4.31
CA MET A 253 31.21 3.69 -5.38
C MET A 253 29.69 3.88 -5.51
N ASP A 254 28.92 2.79 -5.55
CA ASP A 254 27.45 2.86 -5.61
C ASP A 254 26.86 3.54 -4.35
N LEU A 255 27.38 3.17 -3.17
CA LEU A 255 27.04 3.83 -1.91
C LEU A 255 27.37 5.32 -1.93
N TYR A 256 28.53 5.72 -2.48
CA TYR A 256 28.86 7.12 -2.68
C TYR A 256 27.87 7.83 -3.60
N LEU A 257 27.54 7.25 -4.76
CA LEU A 257 26.60 7.83 -5.71
C LEU A 257 25.21 8.02 -5.07
N LYS A 258 24.73 7.03 -4.31
CA LYS A 258 23.49 7.15 -3.55
C LYS A 258 23.60 8.22 -2.45
N GLY A 259 24.72 8.29 -1.76
CA GLY A 259 25.02 9.31 -0.76
C GLY A 259 25.04 10.72 -1.36
N ALA A 260 25.66 10.92 -2.52
CA ALA A 260 25.68 12.18 -3.25
C ALA A 260 24.27 12.58 -3.71
N LYS A 261 23.46 11.61 -4.15
CA LYS A 261 22.04 11.84 -4.47
C LYS A 261 21.21 12.30 -3.26
N LEU A 262 21.48 11.77 -2.06
CA LEU A 262 20.73 12.06 -0.83
C LEU A 262 21.21 13.30 -0.08
N PHE A 263 22.53 13.48 0.03
CA PHE A 263 23.17 14.48 0.88
C PHE A 263 23.89 15.59 0.10
N GLY A 264 23.84 15.52 -1.24
CA GLY A 264 24.54 16.46 -2.11
C GLY A 264 26.06 16.40 -1.91
N ARG A 265 26.74 17.54 -2.14
CA ARG A 265 28.21 17.67 -1.99
C ARG A 265 28.63 17.84 -0.52
N ASN A 266 28.15 16.98 0.37
CA ASN A 266 28.48 17.01 1.79
C ASN A 266 29.19 15.72 2.20
N SER A 267 30.52 15.72 2.06
CA SER A 267 31.38 14.57 2.40
C SER A 267 31.24 14.13 3.86
N CYS A 268 31.00 15.04 4.80
CA CYS A 268 30.73 14.71 6.20
C CYS A 268 29.47 13.84 6.35
N LEU A 269 28.37 14.23 5.70
CA LEU A 269 27.10 13.49 5.77
C LEU A 269 27.16 12.18 5.01
N ILE A 270 27.84 12.14 3.86
CA ILE A 270 28.01 10.90 3.10
C ILE A 270 28.85 9.90 3.91
N ALA A 271 30.00 10.32 4.44
CA ALA A 271 30.87 9.46 5.24
C ALA A 271 30.18 8.96 6.52
N ARG A 272 29.38 9.81 7.18
CA ARG A 272 28.73 9.46 8.46
C ARG A 272 27.45 8.64 8.32
N ASN A 273 26.71 8.78 7.22
CA ASN A 273 25.40 8.13 7.09
C ASN A 273 25.38 6.99 6.07
N VAL A 274 26.35 6.92 5.15
CA VAL A 274 26.35 5.94 4.05
C VAL A 274 27.63 5.11 4.02
N LEU A 275 28.78 5.73 4.23
CA LEU A 275 30.10 5.08 4.17
C LEU A 275 30.72 4.91 5.56
N THR A 276 29.90 4.79 6.60
CA THR A 276 30.35 4.70 7.99
C THR A 276 31.22 3.47 8.21
N GLY A 277 32.46 3.70 8.66
CA GLY A 277 33.43 2.61 8.85
C GLY A 277 34.10 2.12 7.55
N LEU A 278 33.67 2.60 6.38
CA LEU A 278 34.25 2.28 5.07
C LEU A 278 35.19 3.38 4.58
N LYS A 279 34.73 4.63 4.59
CA LYS A 279 35.51 5.79 4.11
C LYS A 279 35.41 6.96 5.09
N THR A 280 36.50 7.71 5.24
CA THR A 280 36.48 8.93 6.05
C THR A 280 35.86 10.09 5.26
N CYS A 281 35.48 11.14 5.98
CA CYS A 281 35.03 12.40 5.38
C CYS A 281 36.05 12.95 4.37
N LEU A 282 37.34 12.81 4.67
CA LEU A 282 38.41 13.21 3.78
C LEU A 282 38.50 12.33 2.52
N ASP A 283 38.38 11.01 2.65
CA ASP A 283 38.41 10.09 1.51
C ASP A 283 37.26 10.37 0.54
N VAL A 284 36.05 10.59 1.08
CA VAL A 284 34.87 10.96 0.29
C VAL A 284 35.05 12.29 -0.42
N TYR A 285 35.63 13.30 0.27
CA TYR A 285 35.93 14.59 -0.32
C TYR A 285 36.93 14.46 -1.48
N ASN A 286 38.03 13.73 -1.26
CA ASN A 286 39.05 13.51 -2.28
C ASN A 286 38.50 12.76 -3.50
N TYR A 287 37.68 11.74 -3.29
CA TYR A 287 37.03 10.99 -4.37
C TYR A 287 36.08 11.87 -5.18
N MET A 288 35.24 12.66 -4.49
CA MET A 288 34.33 13.62 -5.12
C MET A 288 35.08 14.62 -6.01
N HIS A 289 36.18 15.20 -5.53
CA HIS A 289 36.98 16.16 -6.30
C HIS A 289 37.75 15.52 -7.46
N LYS A 290 38.26 14.29 -7.30
CA LYS A 290 38.89 13.54 -8.40
C LYS A 290 37.88 13.26 -9.53
N GLN A 291 36.64 12.89 -9.19
CA GLN A 291 35.60 12.70 -10.20
C GLN A 291 35.24 13.99 -10.93
N ASP A 292 35.13 15.13 -10.23
CA ASP A 292 34.88 16.41 -10.89
C ASP A 292 36.01 16.77 -11.87
N GLN A 293 37.27 16.49 -11.51
CA GLN A 293 38.42 16.74 -12.39
C GLN A 293 38.39 15.84 -13.64
N CYS A 294 38.00 14.56 -13.49
CA CYS A 294 37.82 13.67 -14.63
C CYS A 294 36.64 14.09 -15.52
N ASN A 295 35.52 14.53 -14.94
CA ASN A 295 34.35 14.98 -15.69
C ASN A 295 34.61 16.31 -16.44
N MET A 296 35.32 17.26 -15.82
CA MET A 296 35.76 18.50 -16.47
C MET A 296 36.73 18.25 -17.63
N LEU A 297 37.55 17.19 -17.57
CA LEU A 297 38.42 16.77 -18.67
C LEU A 297 37.65 16.09 -19.81
N LEU A 298 36.55 15.38 -19.50
CA LEU A 298 35.67 14.75 -20.49
C LEU A 298 34.75 15.77 -21.19
N GLU A 299 34.21 16.76 -20.47
CA GLU A 299 33.44 17.87 -21.08
C GLU A 299 34.31 18.74 -22.00
N TYR A 300 35.61 18.86 -21.74
CA TYR A 300 36.56 19.57 -22.61
C TYR A 300 36.86 18.81 -23.92
N GLN A 301 36.60 17.49 -23.96
CA GLN A 301 36.75 16.67 -25.17
C GLN A 301 35.47 16.60 -26.00
N GLU A 302 34.29 16.73 -25.38
CA GLU A 302 33.00 16.79 -26.10
C GLU A 302 32.68 18.19 -26.65
N THR A 303 33.30 19.26 -26.13
CA THR A 303 33.05 20.65 -26.57
C THR A 303 33.95 21.14 -27.71
N SER A 304 34.81 20.29 -28.29
CA SER A 304 35.59 20.63 -29.49
C SER A 304 34.87 20.34 -30.82
N GLU A 305 33.66 19.77 -30.80
CA GLU A 305 32.85 19.57 -32.01
C GLU A 305 31.38 19.94 -31.75
N THR A 306 31.08 21.24 -31.62
CA THR A 306 29.94 21.87 -32.31
C THR A 306 29.89 23.37 -32.00
N ASP A 307 29.79 24.12 -33.09
CA ASP A 307 29.89 25.56 -33.19
C ASP A 307 28.80 26.33 -32.42
N ASN A 308 29.25 27.46 -31.84
CA ASN A 308 28.64 28.79 -31.96
C ASN A 308 27.11 28.87 -32.14
N GLN A 309 26.39 29.36 -31.12
CA GLN A 309 25.55 30.56 -31.24
C GLN A 309 24.83 31.00 -29.94
N VAL A 310 24.85 32.33 -29.73
CA VAL A 310 23.80 33.18 -29.12
C VAL A 310 23.89 33.52 -27.61
N ASN A 311 24.32 34.78 -27.43
CA ASN A 311 23.84 35.86 -26.55
C ASN A 311 23.97 35.78 -25.02
N LYS A 312 24.96 36.58 -24.56
CA LYS A 312 24.83 37.54 -23.46
C LYS A 312 23.46 38.23 -23.45
N ASP A 313 22.73 38.09 -22.35
CA ASP A 313 22.26 39.23 -21.54
C ASP A 313 21.45 38.71 -20.34
N THR A 314 21.91 39.00 -19.12
CA THR A 314 21.19 39.89 -18.21
C THR A 314 21.90 40.05 -16.86
N SER A 315 22.07 41.32 -16.53
CA SER A 315 22.48 41.95 -15.29
C SER A 315 22.09 41.24 -13.99
N GLN A 316 23.08 41.04 -13.12
CA GLN A 316 22.92 40.76 -11.70
C GLN A 316 22.25 41.95 -10.98
N LYS A 317 20.96 41.84 -10.66
CA LYS A 317 20.32 42.68 -9.62
C LYS A 317 20.31 41.94 -8.29
N LYS A 318 21.22 42.33 -7.40
CA LYS A 318 21.23 41.98 -5.98
C LYS A 318 19.90 42.41 -5.33
N ARG A 319 19.05 41.46 -4.95
CA ARG A 319 17.93 41.69 -4.02
C ARG A 319 18.21 41.00 -2.70
N ARG A 320 18.33 41.80 -1.63
CA ARG A 320 18.42 41.34 -0.24
C ARG A 320 17.18 40.51 0.10
N LEU A 321 17.35 39.21 0.35
CA LEU A 321 16.31 38.32 0.85
C LEU A 321 16.25 38.40 2.38
N GLY A 322 15.28 39.13 2.90
CA GLY A 322 14.86 39.01 4.30
C GLY A 322 14.25 37.62 4.54
N ARG A 323 14.61 37.00 5.67
CA ARG A 323 14.00 35.75 6.17
C ARG A 323 12.49 35.93 6.29
N LYS A 324 11.72 35.40 5.33
CA LYS A 324 10.28 35.16 5.50
C LYS A 324 10.08 33.69 5.86
N LYS A 325 9.56 33.42 7.06
CA LYS A 325 8.97 32.12 7.40
C LYS A 325 7.95 31.79 6.31
N ALA A 326 8.12 30.67 5.61
CA ALA A 326 7.16 30.18 4.64
C ALA A 326 5.86 29.83 5.37
N GLN A 327 4.94 30.78 5.44
CA GLN A 327 3.54 30.52 5.74
C GLN A 327 3.00 29.74 4.53
N LEU A 328 2.66 28.46 4.70
CA LEU A 328 1.90 27.71 3.70
C LEU A 328 0.64 28.51 3.38
N GLN A 329 0.60 29.16 2.23
CA GLN A 329 -0.57 29.88 1.76
C GLN A 329 -1.62 28.85 1.32
N LYS A 330 -2.81 29.00 1.91
CA LYS A 330 -3.92 28.05 1.89
C LYS A 330 -4.56 27.99 0.51
N HIS A 331 -4.25 26.97 -0.28
CA HIS A 331 -5.13 26.53 -1.36
C HIS A 331 -5.94 25.35 -0.81
N ILE A 332 -7.20 25.60 -0.49
CA ILE A 332 -8.09 24.61 0.09
C ILE A 332 -8.92 24.04 -1.05
N CYS A 333 -8.51 22.87 -1.58
CA CYS A 333 -9.49 22.04 -2.25
C CYS A 333 -10.47 21.57 -1.18
N TYR A 334 -11.60 22.25 -1.11
CA TYR A 334 -12.80 21.54 -0.71
C TYR A 334 -13.13 20.72 -1.95
N PRO A 335 -13.13 19.37 -1.89
CA PRO A 335 -13.84 18.65 -2.94
C PRO A 335 -15.19 19.34 -3.04
N ALA A 336 -15.71 19.54 -4.26
CA ALA A 336 -17.08 19.99 -4.40
C ALA A 336 -17.86 19.08 -3.46
N ALA A 337 -18.38 19.64 -2.36
CA ALA A 337 -19.33 18.93 -1.55
C ALA A 337 -20.28 18.38 -2.61
N ILE A 338 -20.40 17.06 -2.73
CA ILE A 338 -21.39 16.50 -3.64
C ILE A 338 -22.70 16.89 -2.98
N LYS A 339 -23.09 18.15 -3.20
CA LYS A 339 -24.25 18.80 -2.64
C LYS A 339 -25.37 17.84 -2.99
N ASN A 340 -26.21 17.60 -2.01
CA ASN A 340 -27.50 16.98 -2.23
C ASN A 340 -28.26 17.89 -3.19
N THR A 341 -27.99 17.77 -4.48
CA THR A 341 -28.99 18.06 -5.50
C THR A 341 -29.88 16.85 -5.46
N MET A 342 -31.13 17.09 -5.08
CA MET A 342 -32.22 16.15 -5.19
C MET A 342 -32.18 15.49 -6.56
N ASN A 343 -31.69 14.25 -6.63
CA ASN A 343 -32.06 13.24 -7.61
C ASN A 343 -31.31 11.94 -7.27
N LYS A 344 -32.07 10.85 -7.22
CA LYS A 344 -31.63 9.48 -6.96
C LYS A 344 -30.70 9.00 -8.08
N ILE A 345 -29.42 9.28 -7.98
CA ILE A 345 -28.37 8.51 -8.66
C ILE A 345 -27.48 7.98 -7.56
N GLU A 346 -27.30 6.67 -7.50
CA GLU A 346 -26.31 6.04 -6.64
C GLU A 346 -24.94 6.65 -6.95
N LYS A 347 -24.45 7.47 -6.02
CA LYS A 347 -23.14 8.11 -6.14
C LYS A 347 -22.09 7.01 -5.99
N SER A 348 -21.62 6.48 -7.11
CA SER A 348 -20.47 5.59 -7.16
C SER A 348 -19.22 6.40 -6.79
N TYR A 349 -18.65 6.10 -5.63
CA TYR A 349 -17.40 6.72 -5.21
C TYR A 349 -16.25 6.14 -6.01
N LYS A 350 -15.37 7.01 -6.50
CA LYS A 350 -14.22 6.59 -7.31
C LYS A 350 -13.02 6.22 -6.45
N HIS A 351 -12.36 5.13 -6.77
CA HIS A 351 -11.13 4.72 -6.12
C HIS A 351 -10.04 5.79 -6.26
N TYR A 352 -9.30 6.03 -5.18
CA TYR A 352 -8.24 7.03 -5.16
C TYR A 352 -6.91 6.41 -5.59
N THR A 353 -6.40 6.89 -6.73
CA THR A 353 -5.04 6.63 -7.20
C THR A 353 -4.24 7.93 -7.19
N PRO A 354 -3.05 7.99 -6.55
CA PRO A 354 -2.21 9.18 -6.56
C PRO A 354 -1.85 9.61 -7.98
N CYS A 355 -2.00 10.90 -8.31
CA CYS A 355 -1.58 11.43 -9.62
C CYS A 355 -0.08 11.79 -9.65
N THR A 356 0.48 11.86 -10.84
CA THR A 356 1.86 12.30 -11.16
C THR A 356 1.89 13.58 -12.01
N CYS A 357 0.82 14.38 -11.96
CA CYS A 357 0.68 15.53 -12.84
C CYS A 357 1.78 16.58 -12.62
N GLU A 358 2.42 16.99 -13.71
CA GLU A 358 3.29 18.16 -13.80
C GLU A 358 2.76 19.13 -14.87
N PRO A 359 2.66 20.46 -14.64
CA PRO A 359 2.87 21.19 -13.40
C PRO A 359 1.58 21.38 -12.56
N VAL A 360 0.38 21.18 -13.11
CA VAL A 360 -0.88 21.41 -12.39
C VAL A 360 -1.89 20.29 -12.63
N CYS A 361 -2.73 20.03 -11.63
CA CYS A 361 -3.87 19.13 -11.81
C CYS A 361 -5.02 19.89 -12.48
N GLY A 362 -5.46 19.40 -13.64
CA GLY A 362 -6.65 19.86 -14.36
C GLY A 362 -7.49 18.67 -14.84
N ASP A 363 -8.19 18.81 -15.95
CA ASP A 363 -9.16 17.81 -16.44
C ASP A 363 -8.56 16.42 -16.74
N GLN A 364 -7.28 16.38 -17.10
CA GLN A 364 -6.55 15.12 -17.35
C GLN A 364 -6.02 14.47 -16.08
N CYS A 365 -6.11 15.13 -14.92
CA CYS A 365 -5.66 14.58 -13.67
C CYS A 365 -6.63 13.48 -13.19
N PRO A 366 -6.16 12.25 -12.92
CA PRO A 366 -7.04 11.17 -12.44
C PRO A 366 -7.72 11.53 -11.12
N CYS A 367 -7.04 12.25 -10.22
CA CYS A 367 -7.68 12.72 -8.98
C CYS A 367 -8.85 13.67 -9.30
N PHE A 368 -8.61 14.69 -10.13
CA PHE A 368 -9.60 15.71 -10.46
C PHE A 368 -10.80 15.12 -11.23
N ARG A 369 -10.53 14.32 -12.28
CA ARG A 369 -11.54 13.64 -13.09
C ARG A 369 -12.43 12.71 -12.26
N ASN A 370 -11.86 12.03 -11.27
CA ASN A 370 -12.57 11.11 -10.39
C ASN A 370 -13.25 11.83 -9.20
N GLY A 371 -13.20 13.16 -9.13
CA GLY A 371 -13.77 13.94 -8.02
C GLY A 371 -13.03 13.71 -6.69
N ASN A 372 -11.81 13.19 -6.74
CA ASN A 372 -10.96 12.95 -5.58
C ASN A 372 -10.00 14.12 -5.35
N CYS A 373 -9.77 14.48 -4.10
CA CYS A 373 -8.69 15.41 -3.76
C CYS A 373 -7.33 14.77 -3.98
N CYS A 374 -6.36 15.55 -4.42
CA CYS A 374 -4.96 15.15 -4.35
C CYS A 374 -4.52 15.03 -2.88
N GLU A 375 -4.03 13.86 -2.48
CA GLU A 375 -3.49 13.63 -1.14
C GLU A 375 -1.99 13.88 -1.09
N ILE A 376 -1.40 13.78 0.10
CA ILE A 376 0.06 13.86 0.33
C ILE A 376 0.88 12.85 -0.49
N TYR A 377 0.23 11.85 -1.08
CA TYR A 377 0.84 10.79 -1.89
C TYR A 377 0.93 11.15 -3.37
N CYS A 378 0.18 12.15 -3.85
CA CYS A 378 0.30 12.62 -5.24
C CYS A 378 1.67 13.24 -5.50
N GLY A 379 2.20 13.09 -6.71
CA GLY A 379 3.41 13.73 -7.22
C GLY A 379 3.23 15.20 -7.66
N CYS A 380 1.99 15.69 -7.81
CA CYS A 380 1.74 17.07 -8.23
C CYS A 380 2.31 18.12 -7.25
N PRO A 381 2.52 19.39 -7.64
CA PRO A 381 3.13 20.36 -6.73
C PRO A 381 2.33 20.61 -5.45
N LYS A 382 3.00 21.05 -4.37
CA LYS A 382 2.36 21.37 -3.09
C LYS A 382 1.36 22.53 -3.20
N THR A 383 1.53 23.38 -4.21
CA THR A 383 0.64 24.50 -4.58
C THR A 383 -0.60 24.05 -5.38
N CYS A 384 -0.75 22.76 -5.68
CA CYS A 384 -1.88 22.23 -6.43
C CYS A 384 -3.22 22.58 -5.77
N ASN A 385 -4.10 23.21 -6.55
CA ASN A 385 -5.43 23.64 -6.11
C ASN A 385 -6.37 22.48 -5.78
N ASN A 386 -6.11 21.27 -6.28
CA ASN A 386 -6.89 20.06 -5.98
C ASN A 386 -6.41 19.34 -4.70
N ARG A 387 -5.36 19.83 -4.02
CA ARG A 387 -4.87 19.20 -2.78
C ARG A 387 -5.75 19.50 -1.58
N PHE A 388 -6.02 18.48 -0.77
CA PHE A 388 -6.73 18.68 0.49
C PHE A 388 -5.83 19.34 1.54
N GLY A 389 -6.23 20.51 2.05
CA GLY A 389 -5.40 21.34 2.93
C GLY A 389 -5.43 20.97 4.43
N GLY A 390 -6.22 19.98 4.85
CA GLY A 390 -6.41 19.67 6.26
C GLY A 390 -7.29 20.68 7.00
N CYS A 391 -7.25 20.68 8.33
CA CYS A 391 -7.99 21.62 9.18
C CYS A 391 -7.10 22.36 10.17
N ASN A 392 -7.51 23.58 10.53
CA ASN A 392 -6.89 24.41 11.57
C ASN A 392 -7.72 24.43 12.87
N CYS A 393 -8.51 23.38 13.10
CA CYS A 393 -9.39 23.30 14.26
C CYS A 393 -8.59 23.26 15.56
N LYS A 394 -9.20 23.77 16.64
CA LYS A 394 -8.67 23.56 17.99
C LYS A 394 -8.84 22.08 18.40
N LYS A 395 -8.01 21.64 19.34
CA LYS A 395 -8.07 20.31 19.97
C LYS A 395 -9.50 19.97 20.41
N GLY A 396 -9.98 18.78 20.04
CA GLY A 396 -11.31 18.27 20.40
C GLY A 396 -12.49 18.77 19.56
N GLN A 397 -12.28 19.72 18.64
CA GLN A 397 -13.37 20.39 17.92
C GLN A 397 -13.75 19.72 16.59
N CYS A 398 -13.04 18.70 16.15
CA CYS A 398 -13.27 18.03 14.86
C CYS A 398 -14.47 17.06 14.86
N ILE A 399 -15.58 17.39 15.53
CA ILE A 399 -16.74 16.49 15.72
C ILE A 399 -18.00 16.93 14.98
N ASN A 400 -17.95 18.06 14.28
CA ASN A 400 -19.10 18.62 13.59
C ASN A 400 -18.67 19.34 12.30
N GLY A 401 -19.65 19.81 11.53
CA GLY A 401 -19.46 20.45 10.23
C GLY A 401 -18.60 21.72 10.22
N LYS A 402 -18.20 22.29 11.38
CA LYS A 402 -17.23 23.38 11.43
C LYS A 402 -15.82 22.93 11.04
N CYS A 403 -15.52 21.63 11.19
CA CYS A 403 -14.26 21.06 10.76
C CYS A 403 -14.34 20.63 9.30
N PRO A 404 -13.45 21.12 8.41
CA PRO A 404 -13.49 20.78 6.99
C PRO A 404 -13.17 19.30 6.72
N CYS A 405 -12.43 18.62 7.61
CA CYS A 405 -12.25 17.17 7.51
C CYS A 405 -13.60 16.46 7.75
N PHE A 406 -14.25 16.79 8.87
CA PHE A 406 -15.51 16.15 9.27
C PHE A 406 -16.64 16.41 8.26
N SER A 407 -16.78 17.65 7.78
CA SER A 407 -17.81 18.04 6.81
C SER A 407 -17.68 17.32 5.47
N ASN A 408 -16.47 16.91 5.10
CA ASN A 408 -16.19 16.18 3.86
C ASN A 408 -16.14 14.66 4.08
N SER A 409 -16.59 14.15 5.24
CA SER A 409 -16.50 12.71 5.57
C SER A 409 -15.06 12.18 5.52
N ARG A 410 -14.10 13.02 5.90
CA ARG A 410 -12.68 12.69 5.94
C ARG A 410 -12.20 12.65 7.38
N GLU A 411 -11.36 11.67 7.67
CA GLU A 411 -10.61 11.67 8.91
C GLU A 411 -9.54 12.78 8.89
N CYS A 412 -9.22 13.36 10.04
CA CYS A 412 -8.12 14.30 10.12
C CYS A 412 -6.79 13.56 9.87
N ASN A 413 -5.99 14.08 8.93
CA ASN A 413 -4.66 13.55 8.64
C ASN A 413 -3.63 14.23 9.57
N PRO A 414 -2.80 13.48 10.32
CA PRO A 414 -1.79 14.07 11.21
C PRO A 414 -0.73 14.91 10.48
N ASP A 415 -0.43 14.61 9.21
CA ASP A 415 0.56 15.33 8.40
C ASP A 415 0.05 16.71 7.93
N LEU A 416 -1.28 16.86 7.86
CA LEU A 416 -1.96 18.09 7.41
C LEU A 416 -2.58 18.89 8.57
N CYS A 417 -3.24 18.22 9.51
CA CYS A 417 -4.09 18.83 10.54
C CYS A 417 -3.32 19.16 11.83
N ARG A 418 -2.28 20.00 11.73
CA ARG A 418 -1.30 20.25 12.82
C ARG A 418 -1.88 20.89 14.09
N SER A 419 -3.00 21.61 14.00
CA SER A 419 -3.58 22.32 15.16
C SER A 419 -4.46 21.42 16.04
N CYS A 420 -5.13 20.43 15.43
CA CYS A 420 -5.99 19.51 16.15
C CYS A 420 -5.33 18.15 16.39
N SER A 421 -4.16 17.88 15.79
CA SER A 421 -3.48 16.59 15.79
C SER A 421 -3.05 16.13 17.18
N LEU A 422 -2.61 14.88 17.22
CA LEU A 422 -1.82 14.31 18.30
C LEU A 422 -0.61 15.22 18.57
N SER A 423 -0.37 15.53 19.83
CA SER A 423 0.94 16.05 20.25
C SER A 423 1.88 14.85 20.28
N CYS A 424 2.99 14.89 19.57
CA CYS A 424 4.05 13.87 19.67
C CYS A 424 4.77 14.01 21.02
N GLY A 425 4.07 13.78 22.14
CA GLY A 425 4.64 13.85 23.49
C GLY A 425 5.56 15.05 23.69
N ASP A 426 6.64 14.81 24.42
CA ASP A 426 7.82 15.67 24.59
C ASP A 426 8.95 15.36 23.56
N GLY A 427 8.66 14.55 22.54
CA GLY A 427 9.63 14.11 21.54
C GLY A 427 10.39 12.82 21.88
N SER A 428 10.08 12.16 23.00
CA SER A 428 10.56 10.79 23.25
C SER A 428 9.88 9.78 22.29
N LEU A 429 10.70 8.96 21.63
CA LEU A 429 10.23 7.90 20.75
C LEU A 429 9.49 6.84 21.59
N GLY A 430 8.21 6.59 21.29
CA GLY A 430 7.46 5.44 21.83
C GLY A 430 6.32 5.75 22.79
N GLU A 431 6.24 6.96 23.38
CA GLU A 431 5.12 7.29 24.27
C GLU A 431 4.05 8.14 23.59
N THR A 432 2.96 7.48 23.21
CA THR A 432 1.73 8.21 22.86
C THR A 432 1.15 8.83 24.13
N SER A 433 1.02 10.15 24.16
CA SER A 433 0.22 10.80 25.20
C SER A 433 -1.16 10.13 25.22
N LYS A 434 -1.53 9.52 26.35
CA LYS A 434 -2.75 8.69 26.56
C LYS A 434 -4.07 9.37 26.19
N THR A 435 -4.06 10.64 25.79
CA THR A 435 -5.23 11.40 25.37
C THR A 435 -5.06 11.94 23.95
N SER A 436 -5.45 11.15 22.95
CA SER A 436 -5.70 11.69 21.62
C SER A 436 -6.72 12.83 21.72
N LYS A 437 -6.28 14.05 21.41
CA LYS A 437 -7.10 15.25 21.54
C LYS A 437 -8.00 15.47 20.31
N CYS A 438 -7.68 14.87 19.15
CA CYS A 438 -8.57 14.87 18.00
C CYS A 438 -9.62 13.76 18.13
N LYS A 439 -10.90 14.11 18.02
CA LYS A 439 -11.99 13.13 18.01
C LYS A 439 -12.33 12.61 16.60
N ASN A 440 -11.61 13.05 15.57
CA ASN A 440 -11.74 12.61 14.17
C ASN A 440 -10.41 12.03 13.68
N MET A 441 -9.87 11.09 14.44
CA MET A 441 -8.67 10.28 14.15
C MET A 441 -8.90 8.84 14.67
N GLN A 442 -10.16 8.39 14.71
CA GLN A 442 -10.56 7.13 15.32
C GLN A 442 -10.18 5.91 14.46
N PHE A 443 -10.20 6.00 13.13
CA PHE A 443 -9.76 4.93 12.22
C PHE A 443 -8.24 4.73 12.31
N LEU A 444 -7.45 5.79 12.14
CA LEU A 444 -5.98 5.72 12.26
C LEU A 444 -5.51 5.22 13.64
N LEU A 445 -6.26 5.53 14.69
CA LEU A 445 -5.98 5.07 16.05
C LEU A 445 -6.59 3.69 16.37
N LYS A 446 -7.22 3.02 15.40
CA LYS A 446 -7.94 1.74 15.54
C LYS A 446 -8.90 1.71 16.73
N LYS A 447 -9.50 2.85 17.06
CA LYS A 447 -10.46 2.97 18.16
C LYS A 447 -11.76 2.33 17.74
N HIS A 448 -12.28 1.43 18.56
CA HIS A 448 -13.59 0.82 18.34
C HIS A 448 -14.24 0.48 19.68
N LYS A 449 -15.56 0.33 19.65
CA LYS A 449 -16.37 -0.07 20.79
C LYS A 449 -16.29 -1.57 20.98
N LYS A 450 -16.38 -2.01 22.22
CA LYS A 450 -16.41 -3.44 22.56
C LYS A 450 -17.78 -4.00 22.19
N ILE A 451 -17.78 -4.93 21.23
CA ILE A 451 -18.97 -5.64 20.74
C ILE A 451 -18.99 -7.07 21.31
N LEU A 452 -20.16 -7.46 21.78
CA LEU A 452 -20.49 -8.82 22.25
C LEU A 452 -21.26 -9.55 21.13
N LEU A 453 -21.08 -10.85 21.04
CA LEU A 453 -21.85 -11.70 20.12
C LEU A 453 -22.85 -12.52 20.93
N GLY A 454 -24.07 -12.65 20.42
CA GLY A 454 -25.13 -13.41 21.06
C GLY A 454 -26.16 -13.90 20.04
N ILE A 455 -27.12 -14.69 20.50
CA ILE A 455 -28.25 -15.10 19.66
C ILE A 455 -29.13 -13.87 19.40
N SER A 456 -29.36 -13.54 18.14
CA SER A 456 -30.18 -12.39 17.74
C SER A 456 -31.64 -12.59 18.14
N GLY A 457 -32.32 -11.49 18.46
CA GLY A 457 -33.78 -11.49 18.59
C GLY A 457 -34.52 -11.59 17.25
N VAL A 458 -33.79 -11.48 16.13
CA VAL A 458 -34.34 -11.50 14.76
C VAL A 458 -33.96 -12.80 14.06
N HIS A 459 -32.67 -13.00 13.78
CA HIS A 459 -32.20 -14.18 13.05
C HIS A 459 -30.72 -14.44 13.32
N GLY A 460 -30.38 -15.71 13.53
CA GLY A 460 -28.99 -16.14 13.63
C GLY A 460 -28.24 -15.51 14.81
N TRP A 461 -27.01 -15.07 14.51
CA TRP A 461 -26.16 -14.34 15.44
C TRP A 461 -26.39 -12.83 15.33
N GLY A 462 -26.28 -12.13 16.45
CA GLY A 462 -26.39 -10.68 16.56
C GLY A 462 -25.20 -10.05 17.28
N ALA A 463 -24.99 -8.77 17.03
CA ALA A 463 -23.98 -7.95 17.67
C ALA A 463 -24.60 -7.03 18.73
N PHE A 464 -24.04 -7.00 19.94
CA PHE A 464 -24.57 -6.26 21.08
C PHE A 464 -23.51 -5.30 21.63
N THR A 465 -23.92 -4.10 22.03
CA THR A 465 -22.98 -3.16 22.65
C THR A 465 -22.70 -3.50 24.10
N ARG A 466 -21.41 -3.52 24.51
CA ARG A 466 -21.03 -3.69 25.91
C ARG A 466 -21.31 -2.47 26.78
N HIS A 467 -21.42 -1.28 26.18
CA HIS A 467 -21.59 -0.03 26.92
C HIS A 467 -22.64 0.84 26.23
N SER A 468 -23.27 1.74 26.99
CA SER A 468 -24.19 2.72 26.40
C SER A 468 -23.47 3.62 25.39
N LEU A 469 -24.14 3.92 24.27
CA LEU A 469 -23.64 4.74 23.17
C LEU A 469 -24.49 6.00 23.02
N LYS A 470 -23.84 7.13 22.72
CA LYS A 470 -24.51 8.39 22.37
C LYS A 470 -24.85 8.41 20.88
N GLN A 471 -25.85 9.21 20.50
CA GLN A 471 -26.13 9.46 19.10
C GLN A 471 -24.89 10.02 18.37
N ASN A 472 -24.67 9.55 17.14
CA ASN A 472 -23.53 9.83 16.27
C ASN A 472 -22.17 9.39 16.83
N GLU A 473 -22.15 8.58 17.89
CA GLU A 473 -20.92 8.01 18.41
C GLU A 473 -20.37 6.94 17.45
N TYR A 474 -19.06 6.95 17.23
CA TYR A 474 -18.38 5.98 16.37
C TYR A 474 -18.27 4.63 17.08
N LEU A 475 -18.68 3.57 16.38
CA LEU A 475 -18.58 2.19 16.83
C LEU A 475 -17.25 1.57 16.40
N GLY A 476 -16.89 1.71 15.12
CA GLY A 476 -15.70 1.08 14.56
C GLY A 476 -15.77 0.96 13.04
N GLU A 477 -14.69 0.46 12.44
CA GLU A 477 -14.60 0.21 11.00
C GLU A 477 -15.27 -1.13 10.69
N TYR A 478 -16.08 -1.22 9.64
CA TYR A 478 -16.52 -2.50 9.08
C TYR A 478 -15.38 -3.03 8.21
N THR A 479 -14.80 -4.17 8.60
CA THR A 479 -13.62 -4.74 7.94
C THR A 479 -13.92 -6.06 7.25
N GLY A 480 -13.19 -6.34 6.18
CA GLY A 480 -13.19 -7.62 5.49
C GLY A 480 -12.17 -7.72 4.35
N GLU A 481 -12.36 -8.69 3.48
CA GLU A 481 -11.59 -8.82 2.25
C GLU A 481 -11.99 -7.72 1.25
N LEU A 482 -11.04 -7.11 0.57
CA LEU A 482 -11.29 -6.25 -0.57
C LEU A 482 -11.27 -7.12 -1.81
N VAL A 483 -12.44 -7.33 -2.39
CA VAL A 483 -12.65 -8.05 -3.65
C VAL A 483 -12.97 -7.08 -4.77
N SER A 484 -12.62 -7.43 -6.00
CA SER A 484 -13.08 -6.69 -7.18
C SER A 484 -14.61 -6.75 -7.28
N ILE A 485 -15.20 -5.89 -8.11
CA ILE A 485 -16.64 -5.94 -8.39
C ILE A 485 -17.01 -7.32 -8.96
N ASP A 486 -16.27 -7.80 -9.94
CA ASP A 486 -16.53 -9.10 -10.58
C ASP A 486 -16.47 -10.25 -9.58
N GLU A 487 -15.46 -10.28 -8.69
CA GLU A 487 -15.32 -11.33 -7.68
C GLU A 487 -16.44 -11.24 -6.64
N ALA A 488 -16.91 -10.03 -6.33
CA ALA A 488 -18.07 -9.84 -5.45
C ALA A 488 -19.36 -10.37 -6.10
N GLU A 489 -19.58 -10.10 -7.38
CA GLU A 489 -20.73 -10.62 -8.14
C GLU A 489 -20.71 -12.15 -8.20
N GLU A 490 -19.53 -12.74 -8.40
CA GLU A 490 -19.36 -14.20 -8.37
C GLU A 490 -19.76 -14.80 -7.03
N ARG A 491 -19.26 -14.21 -5.94
CA ARG A 491 -19.59 -14.64 -4.58
C ARG A 491 -21.06 -14.44 -4.27
N GLN A 492 -21.67 -13.37 -4.80
CA GLN A 492 -23.07 -13.05 -4.59
C GLN A 492 -23.99 -14.15 -5.14
N ARG A 493 -23.65 -14.79 -6.26
CA ARG A 493 -24.44 -15.92 -6.82
C ARG A 493 -24.62 -17.07 -5.82
N ALA A 494 -23.57 -17.39 -5.06
CA ALA A 494 -23.63 -18.39 -4.00
C ALA A 494 -24.39 -17.88 -2.78
N ASP A 495 -24.11 -16.65 -2.36
CA ASP A 495 -24.71 -16.01 -1.19
C ASP A 495 -26.24 -15.85 -1.33
N ASP A 496 -26.73 -15.50 -2.52
CA ASP A 496 -28.17 -15.36 -2.83
C ASP A 496 -28.93 -16.68 -2.68
N LYS A 497 -28.34 -17.80 -3.11
CA LYS A 497 -28.90 -19.15 -2.91
C LYS A 497 -28.87 -19.58 -1.45
N LEU A 498 -27.86 -19.15 -0.70
CA LEU A 498 -27.69 -19.49 0.72
C LEU A 498 -28.47 -18.56 1.67
N GLY A 499 -28.99 -17.44 1.16
CA GLY A 499 -29.86 -16.52 1.89
C GLY A 499 -29.12 -15.61 2.88
N TYR A 500 -27.82 -15.37 2.68
CA TYR A 500 -27.03 -14.41 3.46
C TYR A 500 -25.97 -13.76 2.58
N SER A 501 -25.68 -12.48 2.82
CA SER A 501 -24.57 -11.77 2.16
C SER A 501 -23.82 -10.91 3.17
N TYR A 502 -22.50 -10.89 3.02
CA TYR A 502 -21.57 -10.08 3.81
C TYR A 502 -20.84 -9.02 2.98
N LEU A 503 -21.33 -8.78 1.75
CA LEU A 503 -20.78 -7.82 0.81
C LEU A 503 -21.20 -6.39 1.19
N PHE A 504 -20.25 -5.47 1.13
CA PHE A 504 -20.44 -4.06 1.42
C PHE A 504 -19.72 -3.21 0.37
N ASN A 505 -20.50 -2.60 -0.55
CA ASN A 505 -19.97 -1.74 -1.61
C ASN A 505 -19.13 -0.58 -1.05
N LEU A 506 -17.88 -0.47 -1.51
CA LEU A 506 -16.93 0.54 -1.03
C LEU A 506 -16.72 1.65 -2.06
N ASN A 507 -16.38 1.30 -3.30
CA ASN A 507 -16.14 2.20 -4.42
C ASN A 507 -16.32 1.47 -5.75
N ASP A 508 -16.00 2.15 -6.86
CA ASP A 508 -16.11 1.62 -8.22
C ASP A 508 -15.08 0.56 -8.61
N LYS A 509 -14.17 0.18 -7.72
CA LYS A 509 -13.21 -0.91 -7.93
C LYS A 509 -13.39 -2.07 -6.95
N PHE A 510 -13.81 -1.76 -5.72
CA PHE A 510 -13.73 -2.69 -4.60
C PHE A 510 -15.05 -2.80 -3.81
N VAL A 511 -15.32 -4.02 -3.35
CA VAL A 511 -16.36 -4.38 -2.39
C VAL A 511 -15.67 -5.00 -1.16
N ILE A 512 -16.18 -4.70 0.04
CA ILE A 512 -15.72 -5.39 1.26
C ILE A 512 -16.55 -6.66 1.43
N ASP A 513 -15.91 -7.83 1.43
CA ASP A 513 -16.54 -9.10 1.80
C ASP A 513 -16.09 -9.52 3.21
N SER A 514 -17.00 -9.51 4.18
CA SER A 514 -16.70 -9.97 5.53
C SER A 514 -16.99 -11.46 5.79
N ARG A 515 -17.31 -12.24 4.75
CA ARG A 515 -17.70 -13.66 4.87
C ARG A 515 -16.61 -14.52 5.50
N ARG A 516 -15.39 -14.44 4.97
CA ARG A 516 -14.23 -15.27 5.35
C ARG A 516 -13.27 -14.54 6.31
N GLN A 517 -13.04 -13.25 6.09
CA GLN A 517 -12.24 -12.41 6.96
C GLN A 517 -13.05 -11.17 7.32
N GLY A 518 -13.08 -10.78 8.59
CA GLY A 518 -13.83 -9.59 8.99
C GLY A 518 -13.68 -9.28 10.46
N ASN A 519 -14.58 -8.47 11.01
CA ASN A 519 -14.66 -8.25 12.45
C ASN A 519 -16.07 -8.46 12.98
N LYS A 520 -16.26 -8.26 14.28
CA LYS A 520 -17.55 -8.49 14.96
C LYS A 520 -18.70 -7.66 14.39
N PHE A 521 -18.42 -6.59 13.66
CA PHE A 521 -19.47 -5.78 13.06
C PHE A 521 -20.21 -6.47 11.91
N ARG A 522 -19.66 -7.57 11.38
CA ARG A 522 -20.35 -8.42 10.39
C ARG A 522 -21.67 -9.02 10.89
N PHE A 523 -21.87 -9.07 12.22
CA PHE A 523 -23.06 -9.62 12.88
C PHE A 523 -24.12 -8.56 13.23
N LEU A 524 -23.95 -7.30 12.78
CA LEU A 524 -25.03 -6.33 12.89
C LEU A 524 -26.09 -6.68 11.85
N ASN A 525 -27.26 -7.13 12.31
CA ASN A 525 -28.34 -7.54 11.42
C ASN A 525 -29.00 -6.36 10.71
N ASN A 526 -29.68 -6.68 9.60
CA ASN A 526 -30.55 -5.74 8.92
C ASN A 526 -31.80 -5.44 9.75
N SER A 527 -32.27 -4.19 9.70
CA SER A 527 -33.55 -3.80 10.30
C SER A 527 -34.20 -2.67 9.51
N SER A 528 -35.54 -2.66 9.47
CA SER A 528 -36.33 -1.53 8.96
C SER A 528 -36.25 -0.30 9.88
N HIS A 529 -35.95 -0.51 11.17
CA HIS A 529 -35.80 0.52 12.19
C HIS A 529 -34.41 0.43 12.85
N PRO A 530 -33.33 0.66 12.08
CA PRO A 530 -31.98 0.48 12.58
C PRO A 530 -31.64 1.49 13.69
N ASN A 531 -30.79 1.08 14.63
CA ASN A 531 -30.23 1.97 15.65
C ASN A 531 -28.80 2.44 15.31
N CYS A 532 -28.19 1.89 14.25
CA CYS A 532 -26.89 2.28 13.70
C CYS A 532 -26.99 2.68 12.23
N TYR A 533 -25.99 3.41 11.74
CA TYR A 533 -25.80 3.70 10.31
C TYR A 533 -24.35 3.55 9.91
N ALA A 534 -24.13 3.22 8.65
CA ALA A 534 -22.82 3.15 8.03
C ALA A 534 -22.52 4.46 7.28
N LYS A 535 -21.26 4.86 7.27
CA LYS A 535 -20.78 6.04 6.56
C LYS A 535 -19.44 5.74 5.89
N LEU A 536 -19.35 6.03 4.59
CA LEU A 536 -18.08 6.02 3.88
C LEU A 536 -17.21 7.18 4.37
N MET A 537 -15.97 6.87 4.73
CA MET A 537 -14.99 7.79 5.29
C MET A 537 -13.70 7.71 4.48
N THR A 538 -13.11 8.85 4.13
CA THR A 538 -11.75 8.88 3.55
C THR A 538 -10.71 9.01 4.67
N VAL A 539 -9.79 8.06 4.73
CA VAL A 539 -8.73 7.94 5.75
C VAL A 539 -7.40 7.83 5.02
N LYS A 540 -6.57 8.89 5.04
CA LYS A 540 -5.30 8.94 4.29
C LYS A 540 -5.45 8.50 2.80
N GLY A 541 -6.49 8.99 2.14
CA GLY A 541 -6.79 8.66 0.74
C GLY A 541 -7.54 7.33 0.56
N ASP A 542 -7.50 6.41 1.52
CA ASP A 542 -8.28 5.18 1.45
C ASP A 542 -9.73 5.40 1.83
N GLN A 543 -10.64 4.72 1.13
CA GLN A 543 -12.04 4.67 1.50
C GLN A 543 -12.26 3.55 2.52
N LYS A 544 -12.99 3.86 3.59
CA LYS A 544 -13.29 2.96 4.71
C LYS A 544 -14.77 3.08 5.08
N ILE A 545 -15.38 2.02 5.59
CA ILE A 545 -16.76 2.05 6.11
C ILE A 545 -16.72 2.19 7.63
N GLY A 546 -17.22 3.30 8.15
CA GLY A 546 -17.40 3.50 9.59
C GLY A 546 -18.84 3.24 10.02
N LEU A 547 -19.01 2.58 11.15
CA LEU A 547 -20.31 2.39 11.80
C LEU A 547 -20.50 3.39 12.93
N PHE A 548 -21.70 3.96 13.01
CA PHE A 548 -22.06 5.01 13.96
C PHE A 548 -23.43 4.74 14.56
N ALA A 549 -23.64 5.15 15.81
CA ALA A 549 -24.95 5.06 16.45
C ALA A 549 -25.89 6.11 15.84
N GLY A 550 -27.05 5.71 15.33
CA GLY A 550 -28.07 6.61 14.79
C GLY A 550 -28.91 7.31 15.87
N LYS A 551 -28.94 6.73 17.07
CA LYS A 551 -29.60 7.26 18.28
C LYS A 551 -28.79 6.88 19.52
N ALA A 552 -29.23 7.30 20.70
CA ALA A 552 -28.68 6.75 21.94
C ALA A 552 -29.07 5.26 22.05
N ILE A 553 -28.15 4.42 22.49
CA ILE A 553 -28.30 2.96 22.59
C ILE A 553 -27.84 2.53 23.99
N ARG A 554 -28.64 1.75 24.71
CA ARG A 554 -28.29 1.28 26.06
C ARG A 554 -27.33 0.11 26.00
N GLU A 555 -26.61 -0.10 27.10
CA GLU A 555 -25.80 -1.30 27.29
C GLU A 555 -26.62 -2.58 27.12
N GLY A 556 -26.06 -3.55 26.40
CA GLY A 556 -26.71 -4.83 26.12
C GLY A 556 -27.71 -4.82 24.97
N GLU A 557 -28.02 -3.67 24.35
CA GLU A 557 -28.91 -3.63 23.18
C GLU A 557 -28.23 -4.23 21.93
N GLU A 558 -29.03 -4.92 21.11
CA GLU A 558 -28.65 -5.42 19.80
C GLU A 558 -28.50 -4.26 18.81
N LEU A 559 -27.47 -4.34 17.96
CA LEU A 559 -27.09 -3.32 17.00
C LEU A 559 -27.53 -3.73 15.60
N PHE A 560 -28.20 -2.81 14.91
CA PHE A 560 -28.75 -3.02 13.57
C PHE A 560 -28.44 -1.84 12.67
N PHE A 561 -28.14 -2.10 11.40
CA PHE A 561 -28.09 -1.07 10.37
C PHE A 561 -28.92 -1.48 9.16
N LYS A 562 -29.36 -0.51 8.35
CA LYS A 562 -30.13 -0.82 7.15
C LYS A 562 -29.19 -1.32 6.06
N TYR A 563 -29.41 -2.55 5.60
CA TYR A 563 -28.75 -3.06 4.41
C TYR A 563 -29.35 -2.32 3.22
N LYS A 564 -28.50 -1.76 2.37
CA LYS A 564 -28.96 -1.29 1.08
C LYS A 564 -29.03 -2.51 0.17
N PRO A 565 -30.11 -2.67 -0.62
CA PRO A 565 -30.04 -3.61 -1.73
C PRO A 565 -28.81 -3.23 -2.57
N GLY A 566 -28.00 -4.24 -2.90
CA GLY A 566 -26.87 -4.11 -3.80
C GLY A 566 -27.32 -3.74 -5.20
#